data_AF-A0A357TAL3-F1
#
_entry.id   AF-A0A357TAL3-F1
#
_cell.length_a   1.000
_cell.length_b   1.000
_cell.length_c   1.000
_cell.angle_alpha   90.00
_cell.angle_beta   90.00
_cell.angle_gamma   90.00
#
_symmetry.space_group_name_H-M   'P 1'
#
loop_
_entity.id
_entity.type
_entity.pdbx_description
1 polymer ?
#
loop_
_entity_poly.entity_id
_entity_poly.type
_entity_poly.pdbx_seq_one_letter_code
_entity_poly.pdbx_strand_id
1 'polypeptide(L)'
;MPFNLKVGIYNKEGKFYLQYQPILDLESEEVIGAESLLEWKCLSLGEVSSSEFIPVVEEENYIGDLGFFVFEQSCRFLKRVKKLVPSFKININISPIQLLKI
;
A
#
# COMPACT_ATOMS: atom_id res chain seq x y z
N MET A 1 -20.85 3.20 6.90
CA MET A 1 -19.59 3.16 6.14
C MET A 1 -18.91 1.79 6.16
N PRO A 2 -18.66 1.11 7.30
CA PRO A 2 -17.90 -0.16 7.31
C PRO A 2 -18.55 -1.31 6.52
N PHE A 3 -19.88 -1.40 6.56
CA PHE A 3 -20.62 -2.44 5.83
C PHE A 3 -20.37 -2.40 4.32
N ASN A 4 -20.33 -1.20 3.71
CA ASN A 4 -20.11 -1.05 2.28
C ASN A 4 -18.66 -1.36 1.86
N LEU A 5 -17.68 -1.10 2.74
CA LEU A 5 -16.28 -1.47 2.51
C LEU A 5 -16.12 -2.98 2.46
N LYS A 6 -16.70 -3.69 3.44
CA LYS A 6 -16.67 -5.15 3.51
C LYS A 6 -17.27 -5.77 2.23
N VAL A 7 -18.44 -5.30 1.81
CA VAL A 7 -19.10 -5.76 0.56
C VAL A 7 -18.20 -5.54 -0.66
N GLY A 8 -17.63 -4.35 -0.83
CA GLY A 8 -16.80 -4.07 -2.00
C GLY A 8 -15.49 -4.87 -2.03
N ILE A 9 -14.86 -5.11 -0.87
CA ILE A 9 -13.68 -6.00 -0.77
C ILE A 9 -14.06 -7.44 -1.15
N TYR A 10 -15.15 -7.97 -0.60
CA TYR A 10 -15.60 -9.34 -0.89
C TYR A 10 -15.97 -9.54 -2.37
N ASN A 11 -16.62 -8.55 -2.96
CA ASN A 11 -16.99 -8.57 -4.38
C ASN A 11 -15.79 -8.28 -5.30
N LYS A 12 -14.61 -7.97 -4.75
CA LYS A 12 -13.42 -7.54 -5.51
C LYS A 12 -13.74 -6.37 -6.44
N GLU A 13 -14.56 -5.43 -5.95
CA GLU A 13 -14.96 -4.25 -6.70
C GLU A 13 -13.76 -3.32 -6.89
N GLY A 14 -13.56 -2.82 -8.11
CA GLY A 14 -12.53 -1.82 -8.37
C GLY A 14 -11.11 -2.37 -8.42
N LYS A 15 -10.12 -1.54 -8.09
CA LYS A 15 -8.70 -1.88 -8.20
C LYS A 15 -7.88 -1.29 -7.04
N PHE A 16 -7.00 -2.10 -6.48
CA PHE A 16 -5.95 -1.66 -5.58
C PHE A 16 -4.76 -1.13 -6.37
N TYR A 17 -4.13 -0.08 -5.88
CA TYR A 17 -2.93 0.52 -6.45
C TYR A 17 -2.05 1.12 -5.35
N LEU A 18 -0.81 1.47 -5.70
CA LEU A 18 0.10 2.13 -4.77
C LEU A 18 0.26 3.61 -5.15
N GLN A 19 0.16 4.47 -4.15
CA GLN A 19 0.75 5.80 -4.18
C GLN A 19 2.12 5.76 -3.49
N TYR A 20 2.99 6.71 -3.86
CA TYR A 20 4.34 6.81 -3.33
C TYR A 20 4.55 8.20 -2.74
N GLN A 21 4.60 8.28 -1.41
CA GLN A 21 4.84 9.53 -0.71
C GLN A 21 6.36 9.78 -0.61
N PRO A 22 6.90 10.87 -1.19
CA PRO A 22 8.33 11.15 -1.14
C PRO A 22 8.85 11.37 0.28
N ILE A 23 10.07 10.90 0.54
CA ILE A 23 10.83 11.13 1.78
C ILE A 23 12.03 12.01 1.41
N LEU A 24 12.10 13.20 2.02
CA LEU A 24 13.19 14.15 1.82
C LEU A 24 14.27 13.99 2.88
N ASP A 25 15.51 14.11 2.46
CA ASP A 25 16.63 14.42 3.36
C ASP A 25 16.65 15.94 3.60
N LEU A 26 16.64 16.35 4.87
CA LEU A 26 16.49 17.78 5.21
C LEU A 26 17.78 18.58 5.03
N GLU A 27 18.95 17.93 4.98
CA GLU A 27 20.23 18.62 4.78
C GLU A 27 20.49 18.88 3.30
N SER A 28 20.25 17.88 2.45
CA SER A 28 20.42 17.98 1.00
C SER A 28 19.19 18.49 0.25
N GLU A 29 18.01 18.49 0.89
CA GLU A 29 16.70 18.77 0.28
C GLU A 29 16.31 17.79 -0.86
N GLU A 30 17.03 16.68 -0.98
CA GLU A 30 16.83 15.68 -2.02
C GLU A 30 15.83 14.59 -1.59
N VAL A 31 15.13 14.02 -2.58
CA VAL A 31 14.25 12.87 -2.34
C VAL A 31 15.10 11.60 -2.24
N ILE A 32 15.20 11.04 -1.04
CA ILE A 32 16.02 9.85 -0.74
C ILE A 32 15.23 8.54 -0.75
N GLY A 33 13.90 8.63 -0.78
CA GLY A 33 13.04 7.46 -0.79
C GLY A 33 11.57 7.80 -0.94
N ALA A 34 10.73 6.79 -0.76
CA ALA A 34 9.29 6.97 -0.66
C ALA A 34 8.65 5.93 0.25
N GLU A 35 7.48 6.25 0.77
CA GLU A 35 6.57 5.30 1.41
C GLU A 35 5.53 4.80 0.40
N SER A 36 5.37 3.48 0.32
CA SER A 36 4.32 2.82 -0.46
C SER A 36 3.01 2.81 0.33
N LEU A 37 2.01 3.52 -0.18
CA LEU A 37 0.69 3.61 0.42
C LEU A 37 -0.32 2.88 -0.46
N LEU A 38 -1.03 1.91 0.13
CA LEU A 38 -2.08 1.17 -0.57
C LEU A 38 -3.35 2.01 -0.67
N GLU A 39 -3.88 2.13 -1.87
CA GLU A 39 -5.11 2.86 -2.16
C GLU A 39 -6.08 1.95 -2.90
N TRP A 40 -7.37 2.20 -2.72
CA TRP A 40 -8.42 1.43 -3.37
C TRP A 40 -9.36 2.33 -4.17
N LYS A 41 -9.34 2.17 -5.50
CA LYS A 41 -10.32 2.78 -6.38
C LYS A 41 -11.51 1.84 -6.53
N CYS A 42 -12.49 1.99 -5.65
CA CYS A 42 -13.73 1.25 -5.66
C CYS A 42 -14.72 1.84 -6.69
N LEU A 43 -15.46 0.97 -7.39
CA LEU A 43 -16.46 1.42 -8.38
C LEU A 43 -17.64 2.15 -7.73
N SER A 44 -18.07 1.66 -6.56
CA SER A 44 -19.24 2.15 -5.84
C SER A 44 -18.91 3.27 -4.85
N LEU A 45 -17.69 3.28 -4.30
CA LEU A 45 -17.27 4.23 -3.26
C LEU A 45 -16.28 5.30 -3.74
N GLY A 46 -15.73 5.16 -4.95
CA GLY A 46 -14.69 6.06 -5.45
C GLY A 46 -13.31 5.72 -4.88
N GLU A 47 -12.48 6.74 -4.64
CA GLU A 47 -11.17 6.56 -4.00
C GLU A 47 -11.36 6.33 -2.49
N VAL A 48 -10.79 5.26 -1.96
CA VAL A 48 -10.87 4.86 -0.55
C VAL A 48 -9.46 4.69 0.00
N SER A 49 -9.17 5.41 1.08
CA SER A 49 -7.86 5.39 1.74
C SER A 49 -7.61 4.06 2.47
N SER A 50 -6.36 3.62 2.51
CA SER A 50 -5.94 2.48 3.36
C SER A 50 -6.38 2.62 4.81
N SER A 51 -6.37 3.83 5.38
CA SER A 51 -6.83 4.08 6.74
C SER A 51 -8.31 3.71 6.98
N GLU A 52 -9.12 3.68 5.93
CA GLU A 52 -10.55 3.35 6.01
C GLU A 52 -10.80 1.85 5.87
N PHE A 53 -10.07 1.15 4.99
CA PHE A 53 -10.35 -0.25 4.67
C PHE A 53 -9.40 -1.27 5.31
N ILE A 54 -8.18 -0.90 5.73
CA ILE A 54 -7.25 -1.84 6.38
C ILE A 54 -7.85 -2.49 7.64
N PRO A 55 -8.50 -1.76 8.55
CA PRO A 55 -9.12 -2.38 9.74
C PRO A 55 -10.13 -3.47 9.36
N VAL A 56 -10.90 -3.25 8.29
CA VAL A 56 -11.89 -4.22 7.77
C VAL A 56 -11.20 -5.45 7.18
N VAL A 57 -10.10 -5.27 6.44
CA VAL A 57 -9.35 -6.39 5.84
C VAL A 57 -8.64 -7.23 6.90
N GLU A 58 -8.14 -6.60 7.96
CA GLU A 58 -7.47 -7.27 9.08
C GLU A 58 -8.40 -8.21 9.84
N GLU A 59 -9.64 -7.78 10.10
CA GLU A 59 -10.69 -8.61 10.73
C GLU A 59 -11.02 -9.86 9.90
N GLU A 60 -10.94 -9.78 8.58
CA GLU A 60 -11.34 -10.86 7.65
C GLU A 60 -10.18 -11.76 7.21
N ASN A 61 -8.98 -11.63 7.79
CA ASN A 61 -7.76 -12.38 7.44
C ASN A 61 -7.26 -12.22 5.99
N TYR A 62 -7.81 -11.28 5.20
CA TYR A 62 -7.39 -11.02 3.81
C TYR A 62 -6.09 -10.22 3.68
N ILE A 63 -5.49 -9.82 4.81
CA ILE A 63 -4.32 -8.93 4.83
C ILE A 63 -3.07 -9.53 4.18
N GLY A 64 -2.95 -10.87 4.13
CA GLY A 64 -1.79 -11.56 3.56
C GLY A 64 -1.62 -11.31 2.05
N ASP A 65 -2.68 -11.49 1.27
CA ASP A 65 -2.66 -11.33 -0.18
C ASP A 65 -2.42 -9.87 -0.58
N LEU A 66 -3.06 -8.93 0.13
CA LEU A 66 -2.81 -7.49 -0.07
C LEU A 66 -1.39 -7.11 0.32
N GLY A 67 -0.86 -7.65 1.42
CA GLY A 67 0.52 -7.43 1.83
C GLY A 67 1.52 -7.91 0.78
N PHE A 68 1.29 -9.08 0.18
CA PHE A 68 2.12 -9.59 -0.92
C PHE A 68 2.02 -8.70 -2.17
N PHE A 69 0.81 -8.26 -2.53
CA PHE A 69 0.60 -7.31 -3.62
C PHE A 69 1.39 -6.00 -3.40
N VAL A 70 1.29 -5.40 -2.21
CA VAL A 70 2.02 -4.17 -1.84
C VAL A 70 3.53 -4.41 -1.97
N PHE A 71 4.02 -5.54 -1.45
CA PHE A 71 5.44 -5.89 -1.50
C PHE A 71 5.95 -6.01 -2.94
N GLU A 72 5.24 -6.79 -3.78
CA GLU A 72 5.63 -7.00 -5.18
C GLU A 72 5.65 -5.69 -5.97
N GLN A 73 4.59 -4.87 -5.87
CA GLN A 73 4.51 -3.60 -6.58
C GLN A 73 5.58 -2.61 -6.11
N SER A 74 5.87 -2.58 -4.80
CA SER A 74 6.94 -1.76 -4.22
C SER A 74 8.32 -2.16 -4.74
N CYS A 75 8.63 -3.46 -4.80
CA CYS A 75 9.89 -3.93 -5.37
C CYS A 75 10.02 -3.61 -6.86
N ARG A 76 8.94 -3.72 -7.63
CA ARG A 76 8.92 -3.36 -9.06
C ARG A 76 9.18 -1.88 -9.27
N PHE A 77 8.56 -1.02 -8.45
CA PHE A 77 8.81 0.41 -8.46
C PHE A 77 10.26 0.73 -8.08
N LEU A 78 10.75 0.19 -6.97
CA LEU A 78 12.13 0.38 -6.50
C LEU A 78 13.15 0.00 -7.57
N LYS A 79 12.96 -1.14 -8.26
CA LYS A 79 13.84 -1.58 -9.35
C LYS A 79 13.92 -0.57 -10.50
N ARG A 80 12.82 0.14 -10.80
CA ARG A 80 12.80 1.17 -11.84
C ARG A 80 13.52 2.43 -11.37
N VAL A 81 13.22 2.89 -10.15
CA VAL A 81 13.80 4.12 -9.58
C VAL A 81 15.30 3.96 -9.34
N LYS A 82 15.76 2.79 -8.88
CA LYS A 82 17.20 2.52 -8.66
C LYS A 82 18.08 2.63 -9.91
N LYS A 83 17.51 2.64 -11.11
CA LYS A 83 18.25 2.95 -12.34
C LYS A 83 18.65 4.42 -12.44
N LEU A 84 17.92 5.30 -11.76
CA LEU A 84 18.13 6.75 -11.74
C LEU A 84 18.79 7.19 -10.43
N VAL A 85 18.32 6.64 -9.30
CA VAL A 85 18.80 6.97 -7.96
C VAL A 85 19.19 5.67 -7.23
N PRO A 86 20.45 5.19 -7.34
CA PRO A 86 20.86 3.90 -6.79
C PRO A 86 20.65 3.74 -5.28
N SER A 87 20.74 4.85 -4.53
CA SER A 87 20.55 4.91 -3.08
C SER A 87 19.09 4.95 -2.63
N PHE A 88 18.12 5.07 -3.57
CA PHE A 88 16.71 5.22 -3.24
C PHE A 88 16.18 4.04 -2.41
N LYS A 89 15.39 4.37 -1.39
CA LYS A 89 14.75 3.39 -0.49
C LYS A 89 13.24 3.42 -0.65
N ILE A 90 12.59 2.28 -0.41
CA ILE A 90 11.14 2.20 -0.32
C ILE A 90 10.75 1.68 1.07
N ASN A 91 9.85 2.40 1.73
CA ASN A 91 9.24 2.00 2.98
C ASN A 91 7.90 1.31 2.66
N ILE A 92 7.64 0.18 3.32
CA ILE A 92 6.42 -0.61 3.12
C ILE A 92 5.77 -0.83 4.48
N ASN A 93 4.48 -0.51 4.57
CA ASN A 93 3.69 -0.80 5.76
C ASN A 93 3.36 -2.29 5.85
N ILE A 94 3.54 -2.87 7.04
CA ILE A 94 3.25 -4.29 7.32
C ILE A 94 2.31 -4.35 8.51
N SER A 95 1.19 -5.07 8.35
CA SER A 95 0.25 -5.32 9.45
C SER A 95 0.90 -6.21 10.52
N PRO A 96 0.69 -5.96 11.82
CA PRO A 96 1.14 -6.84 12.88
C PRO A 96 0.63 -8.29 12.71
N ILE A 97 -0.61 -8.46 12.21
CA ILE A 97 -1.19 -9.78 11.95
C ILE A 97 -0.42 -10.51 10.85
N GLN A 98 0.01 -9.78 9.82
CA GLN A 98 0.84 -10.34 8.74
C GLN A 98 2.20 -10.78 9.28
N LEU A 99 2.83 -9.99 10.16
CA LEU A 99 4.14 -10.30 10.73
C LEU A 99 4.12 -11.58 11.59
N LEU A 100 3.03 -11.82 12.33
CA LEU A 100 2.87 -12.99 13.19
C LEU A 100 2.59 -14.30 12.43
N LYS A 101 2.35 -14.22 11.10
CA LYS A 101 2.04 -15.37 10.24
C LYS A 101 3.21 -15.80 9.35
N ILE A 102 4.39 -15.18 9.52
CA ILE A 102 5.63 -15.52 8.80
C ILE A 102 6.36 -16.66 9.54
#